data_AF-A0A397W902-F1
#
_entry.id   AF-A0A397W902-F1
#
_cell.length_a   1.000
_cell.length_b   1.000
_cell.length_c   1.000
_cell.angle_alpha   90.00
_cell.angle_beta   90.00
_cell.angle_gamma   90.00
#
_symmetry.space_group_name_H-M   'P 1'
#
loop_
_entity.id
_entity.type
_entity.pdbx_description
1 polymer ?
#
loop_
_entity_poly.entity_id
_entity_poly.type
_entity_poly.pdbx_seq_one_letter_code
_entity_poly.pdbx_strand_id
1 'polypeptide(L)' 'MIMWEISSGNTVFSDYKYDDSSLTIEICLKELRPNILKGTATCYAELLNKCWDKDPNNRPSAIEIHETILK' A
#
# COMPACT_ATOMS: atom_id res chain seq x y z
N MET A 1 2.69 1.45 1.34
CA MET A 1 2.37 2.89 1.29
C MET A 1 3.29 3.65 0.34
N ILE A 2 4.62 3.59 0.49
CA ILE A 2 5.59 4.27 -0.40
C ILE A 2 5.31 4.06 -1.90
N MET A 3 5.17 2.79 -2.33
CA MET A 3 4.84 2.46 -3.72
C MET A 3 3.54 3.11 -4.22
N TRP A 4 2.54 3.22 -3.35
CA TRP A 4 1.27 3.85 -3.71
C TRP A 4 1.43 5.35 -3.88
N GLU A 5 2.18 6.04 -3.01
CA GLU A 5 2.45 7.48 -3.14
C GLU A 5 3.21 7.80 -4.43
N ILE A 6 4.18 6.96 -4.80
CA ILE A 6 4.92 7.11 -6.06
C ILE A 6 3.97 6.96 -7.25
N SER A 7 3.09 5.95 -7.22
CA SER A 7 2.13 5.70 -8.29
C SER A 7 1.04 6.77 -8.39
N SER A 8 0.56 7.27 -7.25
CA SER A 8 -0.55 8.23 -7.18
C SER A 8 -0.11 9.68 -7.30
N GLY A 9 1.15 10.00 -6.96
CA GLY A 9 1.63 11.37 -6.78
C GLY A 9 0.98 12.09 -5.59
N ASN A 10 0.28 11.38 -4.71
CA ASN A 10 -0.47 11.92 -3.58
C ASN A 10 0.07 11.35 -2.27
N THR A 11 0.02 12.15 -1.21
CA THR A 11 0.34 11.70 0.16
C THR A 11 -0.72 10.72 0.67
N VAL A 12 -0.31 9.60 1.28
CA VAL A 12 -1.28 8.66 1.85
C VAL A 12 -1.99 9.30 3.05
N PHE A 13 -3.32 9.17 3.10
CA PHE A 13 -4.14 9.61 4.23
C PHE A 13 -3.96 11.09 4.59
N SER A 14 -3.75 11.96 3.58
CA SER A 14 -3.62 13.42 3.74
C SER A 14 -4.78 14.07 4.51
N ASP A 15 -5.95 13.44 4.49
CA ASP A 15 -7.17 13.93 5.13
C ASP A 15 -7.18 13.70 6.65
N TYR A 16 -6.27 12.87 7.17
CA TYR A 16 -6.14 12.56 8.59
C TYR A 16 -5.07 13.42 9.25
N LYS A 17 -5.30 13.78 10.51
CA LYS A 17 -4.30 14.50 11.32
C LYS A 17 -3.20 13.53 11.79
N TYR A 18 -1.99 14.06 11.96
CA TYR A 18 -0.77 13.29 12.28
C TYR A 18 -0.90 12.36 13.51
N ASP A 19 -1.68 12.76 14.52
CA ASP A 19 -1.90 11.98 15.76
C ASP A 19 -3.35 11.49 15.91
N ASP A 20 -4.05 11.29 14.79
CA ASP A 20 -5.42 10.79 14.82
C ASP A 20 -5.44 9.30 15.16
N SER A 21 -5.77 8.98 16.41
CA SER A 21 -5.94 7.60 16.87
C SER A 21 -7.03 6.86 16.08
N SER A 22 -7.98 7.58 15.46
CA SER A 22 -8.97 6.97 14.58
C SER A 22 -8.32 6.37 13.33
N LEU A 23 -7.27 6.98 12.77
CA LEU A 23 -6.56 6.44 11.60
C LEU A 23 -5.95 5.07 11.91
N THR A 24 -5.33 4.93 13.09
CA THR A 24 -4.78 3.64 13.53
C THR A 24 -5.88 2.58 13.63
N ILE A 25 -7.05 2.94 14.17
CA ILE A 25 -8.20 2.04 14.25
C ILE A 25 -8.67 1.64 12.85
N GLU A 26 -8.75 2.57 11.91
CA GLU A 26 -9.20 2.27 10.55
C GLU A 26 -8.22 1.38 9.80
N ILE A 27 -6.91 1.62 9.92
CA ILE A 27 -5.88 0.79 9.28
C ILE A 27 -5.82 -0.62 9.88
N CYS A 28 -5.85 -0.73 11.20
CA CYS A 28 -5.59 -1.99 11.92
C CYS A 28 -6.85 -2.84 12.11
N LEU A 29 -8.00 -2.23 12.41
CA LEU A 29 -9.24 -2.95 12.73
C LEU A 29 -10.23 -2.97 11.57
N LYS A 30 -10.27 -1.90 10.76
CA LYS A 30 -11.15 -1.83 9.57
C LYS A 30 -10.43 -2.15 8.26
N GLU A 31 -9.15 -2.50 8.33
CA GLU A 31 -8.31 -2.86 7.18
C GLU A 31 -8.29 -1.77 6.09
N LEU A 32 -8.35 -0.50 6.49
CA LEU A 32 -8.26 0.62 5.56
C LEU A 32 -6.95 0.54 4.76
N ARG A 33 -7.06 0.51 3.44
CA ARG A 33 -5.94 0.59 2.49
C ARG A 33 -6.27 1.63 1.42
N PRO A 34 -5.25 2.29 0.84
CA PRO A 34 -5.47 3.23 -0.25
C PRO A 34 -6.07 2.52 -1.47
N ASN A 35 -7.00 3.19 -2.15
CA ASN A 35 -7.58 2.68 -3.39
C ASN A 35 -6.54 2.63 -4.51
N ILE A 36 -6.45 1.50 -5.21
CA ILE A 36 -5.61 1.40 -6.41
C ILE A 36 -6.24 2.26 -7.52
N LEU A 37 -5.48 3.24 -8.02
CA LEU A 37 -5.97 4.18 -9.01
C LEU A 37 -6.23 3.50 -10.35
N LYS A 38 -7.30 3.93 -11.03
CA LYS A 38 -7.61 3.49 -12.39
C LYS A 38 -6.46 3.83 -13.33
N GLY A 39 -5.95 2.84 -14.06
CA GLY A 39 -4.79 2.99 -14.94
C GLY A 39 -3.46 2.53 -14.33
N THR A 40 -3.44 2.16 -13.04
CA THR A 40 -2.29 1.45 -12.46
C THR A 40 -2.10 0.13 -13.21
N ALA A 41 -0.88 -0.15 -13.67
CA ALA A 41 -0.57 -1.41 -14.35
C ALA A 41 -0.92 -2.61 -13.45
N THR A 42 -1.52 -3.65 -14.02
CA THR A 42 -2.03 -4.80 -13.26
C THR A 42 -0.95 -5.46 -12.41
N CYS A 43 0.26 -5.64 -12.95
CA CYS A 43 1.39 -6.20 -12.20
C CYS A 43 1.77 -5.35 -10.97
N TYR A 44 1.72 -4.03 -11.10
CA TYR A 44 2.03 -3.11 -10.00
C TYR A 44 0.91 -3.11 -8.95
N ALA A 45 -0.35 -3.18 -9.39
CA ALA A 45 -1.51 -3.31 -8.52
C ALA A 45 -1.48 -4.61 -7.69
N GLU A 46 -1.13 -5.73 -8.32
CA GLU A 46 -0.95 -7.02 -7.64
C GLU A 46 0.20 -6.98 -6.63
N LEU A 47 1.33 -6.36 -7.00
CA LEU A 47 2.46 -6.19 -6.10
C LEU A 47 2.12 -5.30 -4.89
N LEU A 48 1.43 -4.18 -5.13
CA LEU A 48 0.90 -3.31 -4.08
C LEU A 48 0.03 -4.09 -3.10
N ASN A 49 -0.90 -4.91 -3.62
CA ASN A 49 -1.78 -5.74 -2.81
C ASN A 49 -1.03 -6.71 -1.91
N LYS A 50 -0.01 -7.40 -2.43
CA LYS A 50 0.83 -8.30 -1.63
C LYS A 50 1.61 -7.57 -0.55
N CYS A 51 2.14 -6.38 -0.83
CA CYS A 51 2.95 -5.62 0.12
C CYS A 51 2.22 -5.23 1.41
N TRP A 52 0.89 -5.11 1.37
CA TRP A 52 0.07 -4.74 2.53
C TRP A 52 -0.96 -5.81 2.90
N ASP A 53 -0.68 -7.07 2.54
CA ASP A 53 -1.50 -8.22 2.89
C ASP A 53 -1.71 -8.29 4.42
N LYS A 54 -2.88 -8.77 4.82
CA LYS A 54 -3.25 -8.92 6.23
C LYS A 54 -2.34 -9.93 6.92
N ASP A 55 -2.04 -11.04 6.26
CA ASP A 55 -1.09 -12.02 6.75
C ASP A 55 0.34 -11.53 6.44
N PRO A 56 1.17 -11.27 7.46
CA PRO A 56 2.56 -10.86 7.26
C PRO A 56 3.36 -11.86 6.43
N ASN A 57 3.00 -13.16 6.43
CA ASN A 57 3.72 -14.19 5.68
C ASN A 57 3.48 -14.10 4.16
N ASN A 58 2.40 -13.45 3.73
CA ASN A 58 2.12 -13.23 2.31
C ASN A 58 2.86 -12.01 1.74
N ARG A 59 3.51 -11.22 2.61
CA ARG A 59 4.20 -10.00 2.19
C ARG A 59 5.56 -10.36 1.58
N PRO A 60 5.90 -9.82 0.41
CA PRO A 60 7.18 -10.07 -0.21
C PRO A 60 8.29 -9.38 0.58
N SER A 61 9.46 -9.99 0.57
CA SER A 61 10.71 -9.36 1.01
C SER A 61 11.08 -8.21 0.08
N ALA A 62 11.94 -7.30 0.57
CA ALA A 62 12.47 -6.21 -0.25
C ALA A 62 13.22 -6.72 -1.50
N ILE A 63 13.85 -7.89 -1.41
CA ILE A 63 14.54 -8.54 -2.54
C ILE A 63 13.53 -8.97 -3.61
N GLU A 64 12.46 -9.66 -3.22
CA GLU A 64 11.40 -10.08 -4.15
C GLU A 64 10.68 -8.88 -4.82
N ILE A 65 10.47 -7.80 -4.07
CA ILE A 65 9.92 -6.54 -4.62
C ILE A 65 10.86 -5.98 -5.69
N HIS A 66 12.16 -5.87 -5.38
CA HIS A 66 13.17 -5.36 -6.32
C HIS A 66 13.24 -6.19 -7.60
N GLU A 67 13.28 -7.52 -7.47
CA GLU A 67 13.28 -8.43 -8.62
C GLU A 67 11.99 -8.34 -9.44
N THR A 68 10.85 -8.09 -8.81
CA THR A 68 9.57 -7.95 -9.51
C THR A 68 9.49 -6.64 -10.30
N ILE A 69 10.07 -5.56 -9.78
CA ILE A 69 10.05 -4.23 -10.43
C ILE A 69 11.04 -4.14 -11.59
N LEU A 70 12.16 -4.88 -11.54
CA LEU A 70 13.19 -4.86 -12.58
C LEU A 70 12.98 -5.85 -13.73
N LYS A 71 11.98 -6.73 -13.62
CA LYS A 71 11.55 -7.62 -14.71
C LYS A 71 10.77 -6.85 -15.77
#